data_AF-A0A3D1A8Y6-F1
#
_entry.id   AF-A0A3D1A8Y6-F1
#
_cell.length_a   1.000
_cell.length_b   1.000
_cell.length_c   1.000
_cell.angle_alpha   90.00
_cell.angle_beta   90.00
_cell.angle_gamma   90.00
#
_symmetry.space_group_name_H-M   'P 1'
#
loop_
_entity.id
_entity.type
_entity.pdbx_description
1 polymer ?
#
loop_
_entity_poly.entity_id
_entity_poly.type
_entity_poly.pdbx_seq_one_letter_code
_entity_poly.pdbx_strand_id
1 'polypeptide(L)'
;MKWFLMLLIFIAGVYYLVNQSKEEARKKEMVQLAKKDQAAVLPEPALPVKPEKTYVIKFSMATLKTLRSLTEDANDKVRFASAELLWQLQDESAPGVIKNMLENETELTVKKQLIDMLAKDKSKLSLALLTEALKDYDKETRLHAVTAIGRFSNKEAIPALSRALQDYDEEVRLKALEAVNSIRKDIEAHKEQQLRELETKPLFRIE
;
A
#
# COMPACT_ATOMS: atom_id res chain seq x y z
N MET A 1 -35.50 -23.94 -58.55
CA MET A 1 -35.43 -23.55 -57.12
C MET A 1 -34.10 -22.92 -56.68
N LYS A 2 -32.92 -23.40 -57.12
CA LYS A 2 -31.60 -22.85 -56.68
C LYS A 2 -31.33 -21.38 -57.04
N TRP A 3 -31.85 -20.89 -58.16
CA TRP A 3 -31.61 -19.52 -58.64
C TRP A 3 -32.38 -18.46 -57.84
N PHE A 4 -33.55 -18.82 -57.29
CA PHE A 4 -34.34 -17.94 -56.44
C PHE A 4 -33.66 -17.68 -55.09
N LEU A 5 -32.99 -18.70 -54.53
CA LEU A 5 -32.22 -18.58 -53.30
C LEU A 5 -30.99 -17.66 -53.48
N MET A 6 -30.28 -17.75 -54.61
CA MET A 6 -29.17 -16.85 -54.90
C MET A 6 -29.61 -15.39 -55.11
N LEU A 7 -30.78 -15.18 -55.74
CA LEU A 7 -31.35 -13.84 -55.88
C LEU A 7 -31.67 -13.21 -54.51
N LEU A 8 -32.25 -13.97 -53.59
CA LEU A 8 -32.58 -13.47 -52.24
C LEU A 8 -31.33 -13.11 -51.43
N ILE A 9 -30.27 -13.92 -51.51
CA ILE A 9 -28.99 -13.63 -50.84
C ILE A 9 -28.35 -12.36 -51.43
N PHE A 10 -28.40 -12.19 -52.75
CA PHE A 10 -27.88 -11.00 -53.41
C PHE A 10 -28.64 -9.73 -52.99
N ILE A 11 -29.98 -9.78 -52.98
CA ILE A 11 -30.82 -8.67 -52.53
C ILE A 11 -30.56 -8.34 -51.06
N ALA A 12 -30.43 -9.34 -50.19
CA ALA A 12 -30.11 -9.15 -48.78
C ALA A 12 -28.70 -8.55 -48.58
N GLY A 13 -27.71 -8.99 -49.36
CA GLY A 13 -26.35 -8.44 -49.32
C GLY A 13 -26.29 -6.98 -49.76
N VAL A 14 -26.98 -6.63 -50.85
CA VAL A 14 -27.07 -5.23 -51.32
C VAL A 14 -27.82 -4.38 -50.30
N TYR A 15 -28.91 -4.88 -49.72
CA TYR A 15 -29.64 -4.19 -48.66
C TYR A 15 -28.75 -3.94 -47.43
N TYR A 16 -27.98 -4.93 -47.02
CA TYR A 16 -27.05 -4.82 -45.90
C TYR A 16 -25.95 -3.77 -46.16
N LEU A 17 -25.32 -3.78 -47.34
CA LEU A 17 -24.30 -2.80 -47.71
C LEU A 17 -24.86 -1.36 -47.75
N VAL A 18 -26.05 -1.17 -48.31
CA VAL A 18 -26.71 0.14 -48.37
C VAL A 18 -27.08 0.62 -46.96
N ASN A 19 -27.50 -0.28 -46.07
CA ASN A 19 -27.83 0.09 -44.70
C ASN A 19 -26.58 0.47 -43.90
N GLN A 20 -25.47 -0.27 -44.07
CA GLN A 20 -24.20 0.03 -43.42
C GLN A 20 -23.63 1.40 -43.84
N SER A 21 -23.66 1.73 -45.13
CA SER A 21 -23.19 3.04 -45.62
C SER A 21 -24.03 4.21 -45.09
N LYS A 22 -25.35 4.03 -44.93
CA LYS A 22 -26.24 5.04 -44.31
C LYS A 22 -25.96 5.23 -42.82
N GLU A 23 -25.58 4.18 -42.09
CA GLU A 23 -25.19 4.31 -40.68
C GLU A 23 -23.86 5.04 -40.53
N GLU A 24 -22.89 4.76 -41.40
CA GLU A 24 -21.59 5.45 -41.38
C GLU A 24 -21.72 6.93 -41.73
N ALA A 25 -22.57 7.28 -42.71
CA ALA A 25 -22.88 8.67 -43.04
C ALA A 25 -23.51 9.41 -41.84
N ARG A 26 -24.49 8.79 -41.18
CA ARG A 26 -25.14 9.35 -39.99
C ARG A 26 -24.16 9.52 -38.82
N LYS A 27 -23.27 8.54 -38.59
CA LYS A 27 -22.22 8.65 -37.55
C LYS A 27 -21.26 9.80 -37.85
N LYS A 28 -20.83 9.97 -39.10
CA LYS A 28 -19.94 11.07 -39.51
C LYS A 28 -20.62 12.43 -39.33
N GLU A 29 -21.90 12.53 -39.69
CA GLU A 29 -22.68 13.76 -39.52
C GLU A 29 -22.88 14.10 -38.03
N MET A 30 -23.18 13.11 -37.18
CA MET A 30 -23.27 13.31 -35.72
C MET A 30 -21.94 13.74 -35.10
N VAL A 31 -20.82 13.18 -35.55
CA VAL A 31 -19.48 13.60 -35.09
C VAL A 31 -19.15 15.01 -35.57
N GLN A 32 -19.57 15.40 -36.78
CA GLN A 32 -19.39 16.77 -37.27
C GLN A 32 -20.28 17.76 -36.51
N LEU A 33 -21.52 17.41 -36.20
CA LEU A 33 -22.41 18.25 -35.40
C LEU A 33 -21.86 18.44 -33.98
N ALA A 34 -21.41 17.35 -33.35
CA ALA A 34 -20.76 17.40 -32.03
C ALA A 34 -19.48 18.25 -32.03
N LYS A 35 -18.67 18.20 -33.09
CA LYS A 35 -17.49 19.06 -33.25
C LYS A 35 -17.85 20.52 -33.51
N LYS A 36 -18.94 20.78 -34.24
CA LYS A 36 -19.43 22.14 -34.51
C LYS A 36 -19.98 22.81 -33.26
N ASP A 37 -20.69 22.06 -32.41
CA ASP A 37 -21.21 22.55 -31.13
C ASP A 37 -20.10 22.83 -30.11
N GLN A 38 -19.00 22.05 -30.15
CA GLN A 38 -17.81 22.31 -29.32
C GLN A 38 -17.03 23.57 -29.74
N ALA A 39 -17.15 24.03 -30.99
CA ALA A 39 -16.40 25.17 -31.51
C ALA A 39 -16.99 26.55 -31.11
N ALA A 40 -18.15 26.60 -30.45
CA ALA A 40 -18.82 27.84 -30.05
C ALA A 40 -18.76 28.12 -28.53
N VAL A 41 -18.05 27.31 -27.74
CA VAL A 41 -17.83 27.60 -26.31
C VAL A 41 -16.77 28.68 -26.22
N LEU A 42 -17.22 29.94 -26.12
CA LEU A 42 -16.38 31.04 -25.64
C LEU A 42 -15.70 30.57 -24.34
N PRO A 43 -14.37 30.72 -24.17
CA PRO A 43 -13.72 30.26 -22.96
C PRO A 43 -14.39 30.93 -21.76
N GLU A 44 -15.03 30.12 -20.90
CA GLU A 44 -15.56 30.62 -19.64
C GLU A 44 -14.42 31.29 -18.89
N PRO A 45 -14.60 32.53 -18.39
CA PRO A 45 -13.57 33.17 -17.59
C PRO A 45 -13.28 32.27 -16.39
N ALA A 46 -12.07 31.70 -16.33
CA ALA A 46 -11.68 30.80 -15.27
C ALA A 46 -11.90 31.50 -13.92
N LEU A 47 -12.79 30.95 -13.09
CA LEU A 47 -12.97 31.41 -11.72
C LEU A 47 -11.62 31.35 -11.00
N PRO A 48 -11.26 32.34 -10.17
CA PRO A 48 -10.01 32.31 -9.43
C PRO A 48 -9.97 31.04 -8.57
N VAL A 49 -9.03 30.14 -8.87
CA VAL A 49 -8.80 28.92 -8.11
C VAL A 49 -8.36 29.34 -6.72
N LYS A 50 -9.24 29.22 -5.72
CA LYS A 50 -8.85 29.41 -4.32
C LYS A 50 -7.83 28.32 -3.98
N PRO A 51 -6.62 28.65 -3.50
CA PRO A 51 -5.65 27.64 -3.12
C PRO A 51 -6.26 26.75 -2.03
N GLU A 52 -6.24 25.44 -2.23
CA GLU A 52 -6.56 24.49 -1.17
C GLU A 52 -5.61 24.74 0.00
N LYS A 53 -6.16 25.12 1.16
CA LYS A 53 -5.35 25.34 2.35
C LYS A 53 -4.89 23.98 2.87
N THR A 54 -3.62 23.64 2.65
CA THR A 54 -2.97 22.53 3.35
C THR A 54 -2.70 22.96 4.78
N TYR A 55 -3.47 22.44 5.73
CA TYR A 55 -3.22 22.67 7.16
C TYR A 55 -2.16 21.68 7.65
N VAL A 56 -0.97 22.18 7.99
CA VAL A 56 0.04 21.41 8.73
C VAL A 56 -0.21 21.64 10.22
N ILE A 57 -0.66 20.63 10.94
CA ILE A 57 -0.81 20.70 12.39
C ILE A 57 0.59 20.85 12.98
N LYS A 58 0.87 22.00 13.62
CA LYS A 58 2.12 22.25 14.34
C LYS A 58 1.81 22.37 15.83
N PHE A 59 2.44 21.53 16.63
CA PHE A 59 2.35 21.60 18.09
C PHE A 59 3.41 22.56 18.64
N SER A 60 3.08 23.21 19.76
CA SER A 60 4.06 24.06 20.46
C SER A 60 5.15 23.20 21.09
N MET A 61 6.34 23.77 21.30
CA MET A 61 7.42 23.08 22.02
C MET A 61 7.00 22.65 23.43
N ALA A 62 6.15 23.44 24.09
CA ALA A 62 5.57 23.08 25.38
C ALA A 62 4.72 21.81 25.27
N THR A 63 3.90 21.70 24.23
CA THR A 63 3.07 20.51 23.98
C THR A 63 3.92 19.27 23.70
N LEU A 64 4.96 19.39 22.87
CA LEU A 64 5.87 18.28 22.60
C LEU A 64 6.60 17.83 23.87
N LYS A 65 7.02 18.77 24.73
CA LYS A 65 7.60 18.45 26.04
C LYS A 65 6.63 17.69 26.92
N THR A 66 5.35 18.10 26.96
CA THR A 66 4.32 17.38 27.70
C THR A 66 4.12 15.97 27.16
N LEU A 67 4.02 15.80 25.84
CA LEU A 67 3.90 14.46 25.23
C LEU A 67 5.08 13.57 25.60
N ARG A 68 6.31 14.08 25.49
CA ARG A 68 7.51 13.35 25.90
C ARG A 68 7.48 12.93 27.37
N SER A 69 6.89 13.71 28.28
CA SER A 69 6.73 13.29 29.68
C SER A 69 5.62 12.24 29.89
N LEU A 70 4.56 12.28 29.07
CA LEU A 70 3.43 11.37 29.20
C LEU A 70 3.74 9.94 28.73
N THR A 71 4.90 9.69 28.13
CA THR A 71 5.35 8.33 27.80
C THR A 71 5.71 7.52 29.04
N GLU A 72 5.84 8.16 30.20
CA GLU A 72 6.11 7.56 31.51
C GLU A 72 4.90 7.67 32.46
N ASP A 73 3.72 8.01 31.95
CA ASP A 73 2.50 8.15 32.73
C ASP A 73 2.13 6.84 33.46
N ALA A 74 1.49 6.93 34.62
CA ALA A 74 1.04 5.76 35.37
C ALA A 74 0.01 4.92 34.58
N ASN A 75 -0.78 5.56 33.73
CA ASN A 75 -1.77 4.91 32.88
C ASN A 75 -1.12 4.40 31.57
N ASP A 76 -1.19 3.10 31.35
CA ASP A 76 -0.64 2.38 30.20
C ASP A 76 -1.16 2.91 28.86
N LYS A 77 -2.46 3.25 28.80
CA LYS A 77 -3.07 3.82 27.60
C LYS A 77 -2.54 5.21 27.28
N VAL A 78 -2.24 6.01 28.31
CA VAL A 78 -1.67 7.35 28.14
C VAL A 78 -0.23 7.24 27.63
N ARG A 79 0.56 6.32 28.20
CA ARG A 79 1.93 6.05 27.71
C ARG A 79 1.95 5.70 26.23
N PHE A 80 1.14 4.72 25.83
CA PHE A 80 1.05 4.29 24.44
C PHE A 80 0.57 5.42 23.52
N ALA A 81 -0.53 6.09 23.87
CA ALA A 81 -1.09 7.17 23.04
C ALA A 81 -0.10 8.32 22.85
N SER A 82 0.69 8.64 23.88
CA SER A 82 1.73 9.66 23.76
C SER A 82 2.86 9.23 22.82
N ALA A 83 3.35 7.99 22.96
CA ALA A 83 4.39 7.45 22.10
C ALA A 83 3.94 7.35 20.63
N GLU A 84 2.70 6.91 20.39
CA GLU A 84 2.09 6.87 19.06
C GLU A 84 2.02 8.26 18.43
N LEU A 85 1.55 9.25 19.19
CA LEU A 85 1.45 10.61 18.68
C LEU A 85 2.84 11.19 18.36
N LEU A 86 3.84 10.97 19.22
CA LEU A 86 5.21 11.38 18.95
C LEU A 86 5.76 10.73 17.68
N TRP A 87 5.47 9.44 17.45
CA TRP A 87 5.84 8.75 16.22
C TRP A 87 5.18 9.36 14.98
N GLN A 88 3.87 9.59 15.03
CA GLN A 88 3.11 10.18 13.93
C GLN A 88 3.56 11.62 13.60
N LEU A 89 3.97 12.37 14.62
CA LEU A 89 4.53 13.71 14.46
C LEU A 89 5.98 13.72 14.00
N GLN A 90 6.61 12.54 13.85
CA GLN A 90 8.03 12.39 13.53
C GLN A 90 8.91 13.20 14.50
N ASP A 91 8.52 13.22 15.78
CA ASP A 91 9.31 13.89 16.80
C ASP A 91 10.70 13.25 16.88
N GLU A 92 11.74 14.07 16.99
CA GLU A 92 13.13 13.62 17.03
C GLU A 92 13.41 12.59 18.14
N SER A 93 12.64 12.65 19.23
CA SER A 93 12.81 11.74 20.38
C SER A 93 12.07 10.42 20.21
N ALA A 94 11.09 10.34 19.30
CA ALA A 94 10.19 9.20 19.16
C ALA A 94 10.92 7.85 19.01
N PRO A 95 11.99 7.71 18.19
CA PRO A 95 12.69 6.43 18.06
C PRO A 95 13.34 5.97 19.37
N GLY A 96 13.92 6.91 20.13
CA GLY A 96 14.53 6.62 21.44
C GLY A 96 13.49 6.28 22.50
N VAL A 97 12.38 7.01 22.52
CA VAL A 97 11.23 6.73 23.39
C VAL A 97 10.69 5.33 23.14
N ILE A 98 10.40 4.97 21.88
CA ILE A 98 9.83 3.66 21.54
C ILE A 98 10.81 2.54 21.87
N LYS A 99 12.10 2.72 21.59
CA LYS A 99 13.13 1.73 21.99
C LYS A 99 13.11 1.50 23.51
N ASN A 100 13.12 2.58 24.29
CA ASN A 100 13.08 2.50 25.74
C ASN A 100 11.80 1.80 26.25
N MET A 101 10.65 2.11 25.65
CA MET A 101 9.39 1.45 26.03
C MET A 101 9.40 -0.03 25.66
N LEU A 102 9.89 -0.43 24.48
CA LEU A 102 10.01 -1.85 24.14
C LEU A 102 10.87 -2.62 25.15
N GLU A 103 11.95 -2.00 25.66
CA GLU A 103 12.86 -2.60 26.62
C GLU A 103 12.28 -2.65 28.06
N ASN A 104 11.68 -1.56 28.52
CA ASN A 104 11.38 -1.34 29.95
C ASN A 104 9.90 -1.34 30.31
N GLU A 105 8.99 -1.38 29.33
CA GLU A 105 7.55 -1.43 29.60
C GLU A 105 7.17 -2.72 30.33
N THR A 106 6.35 -2.60 31.37
CA THR A 106 5.89 -3.73 32.18
C THR A 106 4.66 -4.38 31.57
N GLU A 107 3.82 -3.58 30.91
CA GLU A 107 2.57 -4.05 30.33
C GLU A 107 2.79 -4.65 28.94
N LEU A 108 2.63 -5.98 28.85
CA LEU A 108 2.72 -6.71 27.58
C LEU A 108 1.79 -6.14 26.50
N THR A 109 0.62 -5.65 26.90
CA THR A 109 -0.34 -5.00 25.99
C THR A 109 0.27 -3.80 25.28
N VAL A 110 0.98 -2.94 26.00
CA VAL A 110 1.61 -1.74 25.42
C VAL A 110 2.75 -2.14 24.47
N LYS A 111 3.56 -3.14 24.83
CA LYS A 111 4.58 -3.68 23.91
C LYS A 111 3.97 -4.20 22.62
N LYS A 112 2.88 -4.97 22.69
CA LYS A 112 2.17 -5.49 21.51
C LYS A 112 1.62 -4.35 20.65
N GLN A 113 1.05 -3.32 21.26
CA GLN A 113 0.57 -2.14 20.53
C GLN A 113 1.70 -1.37 19.83
N LEU A 114 2.84 -1.17 20.48
CA LEU A 114 4.02 -0.55 19.86
C LEU A 114 4.52 -1.40 18.68
N ILE A 115 4.60 -2.72 18.83
CA ILE A 115 5.00 -3.65 17.78
C ILE A 115 4.03 -3.57 16.58
N ASP A 116 2.72 -3.58 16.81
CA ASP A 116 1.73 -3.48 15.73
C ASP A 116 1.78 -2.12 15.02
N MET A 117 1.99 -1.03 15.78
CA MET A 117 2.18 0.31 15.23
C MET A 117 3.39 0.34 14.27
N LEU A 118 4.54 -0.18 14.71
CA LEU A 118 5.76 -0.24 13.88
C LEU A 118 5.58 -1.15 12.66
N ALA A 119 4.87 -2.27 12.81
CA ALA A 119 4.57 -3.18 11.71
C ALA A 119 3.72 -2.52 10.61
N LYS A 120 2.82 -1.60 10.99
CA LYS A 120 1.97 -0.84 10.07
C LYS A 120 2.75 0.23 9.31
N ASP A 121 3.72 0.87 9.98
CA ASP A 121 4.55 1.93 9.41
C ASP A 121 5.46 1.41 8.27
N LYS A 122 5.95 0.17 8.38
CA LYS A 122 6.77 -0.51 7.36
C LYS A 122 8.06 0.22 6.94
N SER A 123 8.53 1.22 7.68
CA SER A 123 9.82 1.87 7.40
C SER A 123 11.01 1.01 7.85
N LYS A 124 12.20 1.34 7.33
CA LYS A 124 13.47 0.74 7.76
C LYS A 124 13.73 0.95 9.26
N LEU A 125 13.35 2.11 9.78
CA LEU A 125 13.48 2.43 11.19
C LEU A 125 12.57 1.55 12.04
N SER A 126 11.32 1.34 11.61
CA SER A 126 10.39 0.42 12.25
C SER A 126 10.91 -1.02 12.26
N LEU A 127 11.48 -1.49 11.14
CA LEU A 127 12.10 -2.82 11.09
C LEU A 127 13.27 -2.96 12.07
N ALA A 128 14.09 -1.92 12.23
CA ALA A 128 15.19 -1.90 13.19
C ALA A 128 14.68 -1.98 14.64
N LEU A 129 13.66 -1.18 14.99
CA LEU A 129 13.05 -1.21 16.33
C LEU A 129 12.37 -2.55 16.62
N LEU A 130 11.66 -3.13 15.66
CA LEU A 130 11.09 -4.48 15.78
C LEU A 130 12.16 -5.55 15.98
N THR A 131 13.34 -5.37 15.37
CA THR A 131 14.48 -6.28 15.57
C THR A 131 15.01 -6.22 16.99
N GLU A 132 14.95 -5.05 17.65
CA GLU A 132 15.31 -4.94 19.07
C GLU A 132 14.31 -5.70 19.97
N ALA A 133 13.01 -5.70 19.63
CA ALA A 133 11.99 -6.46 20.37
C ALA A 133 12.18 -7.99 20.29
N LEU A 134 13.01 -8.51 19.36
CA LEU A 134 13.43 -9.92 19.34
C LEU A 134 14.39 -10.30 20.48
N LYS A 135 14.91 -9.32 21.24
CA LYS A 135 15.81 -9.56 22.37
C LYS A 135 15.08 -9.55 23.71
N ASP A 136 13.76 -9.38 23.69
CA ASP A 136 12.97 -9.30 24.91
C ASP A 136 13.04 -10.59 25.72
N TYR A 137 13.05 -10.48 27.05
CA TYR A 137 13.05 -11.64 27.93
C TYR A 137 11.73 -12.41 27.84
N ASP A 138 10.63 -11.70 27.58
CA ASP A 138 9.31 -12.25 27.47
C ASP A 138 9.09 -12.87 26.09
N LYS A 139 8.73 -14.16 26.09
CA LYS A 139 8.48 -14.94 24.89
C LYS A 139 7.36 -14.33 24.05
N GLU A 140 6.28 -13.86 24.67
CA GLU A 140 5.11 -13.34 23.97
C GLU A 140 5.45 -12.10 23.15
N THR A 141 6.30 -11.23 23.70
CA THR A 141 6.83 -10.05 23.02
C THR A 141 7.67 -10.47 21.79
N ARG A 142 8.58 -11.44 21.95
CA ARG A 142 9.38 -11.95 20.83
C ARG A 142 8.52 -12.58 19.73
N LEU A 143 7.51 -13.37 20.08
CA LEU A 143 6.57 -13.96 19.12
C LEU A 143 5.82 -12.89 18.31
N HIS A 144 5.37 -11.83 18.99
CA HIS A 144 4.72 -10.70 18.33
C HIS A 144 5.68 -9.97 17.39
N ALA A 145 6.91 -9.72 17.83
CA ALA A 145 7.93 -9.09 17.01
C ALA A 145 8.25 -9.92 15.75
N VAL A 146 8.42 -11.24 15.87
CA VAL A 146 8.64 -12.14 14.70
C VAL A 146 7.47 -12.05 13.73
N THR A 147 6.24 -12.11 14.24
CA THR A 147 5.02 -12.02 13.42
C THR A 147 4.95 -10.67 12.70
N ALA A 148 5.23 -9.58 13.40
CA ALA A 148 5.27 -8.23 12.85
C ALA A 148 6.33 -8.07 11.76
N ILE A 149 7.55 -8.56 11.99
CA ILE A 149 8.63 -8.53 11.01
C ILE A 149 8.26 -9.32 9.75
N GLY A 150 7.57 -10.47 9.89
CA GLY A 150 7.05 -11.24 8.76
C GLY A 150 6.13 -10.44 7.84
N ARG A 151 5.34 -9.48 8.37
CA ARG A 151 4.40 -8.64 7.61
C ARG A 151 5.07 -7.60 6.70
N PHE A 152 6.39 -7.42 6.80
CA PHE A 152 7.14 -6.57 5.87
C PHE A 152 7.20 -7.17 4.47
N SER A 153 7.03 -8.51 4.33
CA SER A 153 6.98 -9.22 3.05
C SER A 153 8.11 -8.84 2.08
N ASN A 154 9.30 -8.54 2.60
CA ASN A 154 10.44 -8.12 1.80
C ASN A 154 11.75 -8.74 2.32
N LYS A 155 12.77 -8.73 1.45
CA LYS A 155 14.08 -9.33 1.76
C LYS A 155 14.84 -8.64 2.89
N GLU A 156 14.51 -7.38 3.22
CA GLU A 156 15.19 -6.64 4.29
C GLU A 156 14.86 -7.21 5.68
N ALA A 157 13.72 -7.90 5.82
CA ALA A 157 13.32 -8.57 7.06
C ALA A 157 14.06 -9.90 7.33
N ILE A 158 14.67 -10.51 6.31
CA ILE A 158 15.29 -11.84 6.41
C ILE A 158 16.40 -11.89 7.47
N PRO A 159 17.36 -10.95 7.55
CA PRO A 159 18.40 -11.00 8.58
C PRO A 159 17.85 -10.97 10.01
N ALA A 160 16.75 -10.25 10.26
CA ALA A 160 16.10 -10.22 11.56
C ALA A 160 15.44 -11.57 11.89
N LEU A 161 14.68 -12.12 10.94
CA LEU A 161 14.06 -13.44 11.10
C LEU A 161 15.09 -14.57 11.24
N SER A 162 16.25 -14.46 10.58
CA SER A 162 17.35 -15.42 10.76
C SER A 162 17.89 -15.44 12.18
N ARG A 163 17.86 -14.32 12.91
CA ARG A 163 18.19 -14.31 14.35
C ARG A 163 17.12 -15.03 15.16
N ALA A 164 15.85 -14.80 14.87
CA ALA A 164 14.73 -15.47 15.56
C ALA A 164 14.67 -16.99 15.30
N LEU A 165 15.25 -17.48 14.20
CA LEU A 165 15.45 -18.93 13.97
C LEU A 165 16.43 -19.57 14.98
N GLN A 166 17.23 -18.77 15.67
CA GLN A 166 18.16 -19.21 16.71
C GLN A 166 17.62 -18.95 18.12
N ASP A 167 16.34 -18.57 18.26
CA ASP A 167 15.72 -18.33 19.56
C ASP A 167 15.73 -19.60 20.42
N TYR A 168 15.83 -19.44 21.74
CA TYR A 168 15.82 -20.56 22.66
C TYR A 168 14.44 -21.24 22.73
N ASP A 169 13.36 -20.49 22.53
CA ASP A 169 12.00 -21.00 22.51
C ASP A 169 11.63 -21.59 21.14
N GLU A 170 11.06 -22.80 21.14
CA GLU A 170 10.70 -23.51 19.92
C GLU A 170 9.62 -22.83 19.10
N GLU A 171 8.64 -22.22 19.76
CA GLU A 171 7.52 -21.55 19.08
C GLU A 171 8.01 -20.31 18.34
N VAL A 172 8.95 -19.57 18.93
CA VAL A 172 9.59 -18.42 18.28
C VAL A 172 10.35 -18.87 17.04
N ARG A 173 11.14 -19.96 17.12
CA ARG A 173 11.84 -20.53 15.96
C ARG A 173 10.86 -20.96 14.86
N LEU A 174 9.78 -21.65 15.22
CA LEU A 174 8.75 -22.09 14.28
C LEU A 174 8.12 -20.90 13.57
N LYS A 175 7.74 -19.86 14.32
CA LYS A 175 7.15 -18.63 13.76
C LYS A 175 8.10 -17.90 12.82
N ALA A 176 9.39 -17.88 13.15
CA ALA A 176 10.40 -17.28 12.29
C ALA A 176 10.55 -18.06 10.98
N LEU A 177 10.49 -19.39 11.02
CA LEU A 177 10.53 -20.24 9.84
C LEU A 177 9.30 -20.04 8.94
N GLU A 178 8.11 -19.94 9.53
CA GLU A 178 6.88 -19.61 8.81
C GLU A 178 7.00 -18.26 8.10
N ALA A 179 7.48 -17.23 8.80
CA ALA A 179 7.66 -15.89 8.26
C ALA A 179 8.66 -15.87 7.09
N VAL A 180 9.81 -16.53 7.21
CA VAL A 180 10.80 -16.64 6.12
C VAL A 180 10.21 -17.35 4.90
N ASN A 181 9.48 -18.44 5.11
CA ASN A 181 8.82 -19.16 4.02
C ASN A 181 7.75 -18.31 3.33
N SER A 182 7.00 -17.50 4.08
CA SER A 182 6.02 -16.57 3.53
C SER A 182 6.70 -15.52 2.65
N ILE A 183 7.76 -14.88 3.14
CA ILE A 183 8.51 -13.88 2.37
C ILE A 183 9.07 -14.48 1.08
N ARG A 184 9.61 -15.71 1.14
CA ARG A 184 10.10 -16.40 -0.07
C ARG A 184 9.00 -16.57 -1.11
N LYS A 185 7.84 -17.10 -0.70
CA LYS A 185 6.69 -17.30 -1.59
C LYS A 185 6.20 -15.99 -2.20
N ASP A 186 6.15 -14.92 -1.42
CA ASP A 186 5.77 -13.59 -1.89
C ASP A 186 6.74 -13.11 -2.98
N ILE A 187 8.07 -13.23 -2.75
CA ILE A 187 9.09 -12.85 -3.73
C ILE A 187 8.98 -13.67 -5.02
N GLU A 188 8.78 -14.98 -4.91
CA GLU A 188 8.61 -15.89 -6.06
C GLU A 188 7.37 -15.51 -6.88
N ALA A 189 6.23 -15.27 -6.22
CA ALA A 189 4.99 -14.87 -6.88
C ALA A 189 5.14 -13.54 -7.65
N HIS A 190 5.82 -12.55 -7.06
CA HIS A 190 6.10 -11.27 -7.73
C HIS A 190 7.01 -11.46 -8.95
N LYS A 191 8.03 -12.32 -8.84
CA LYS A 191 8.93 -12.61 -9.97
C LYS A 191 8.18 -13.28 -11.13
N GLU A 192 7.30 -14.23 -10.84
CA GLU A 192 6.48 -14.88 -11.87
C GLU A 192 5.52 -13.89 -12.54
N GLN A 193 4.90 -12.99 -11.77
CA GLN A 193 4.05 -11.95 -12.32
C GLN A 193 4.83 -11.03 -13.27
N GLN A 194 6.03 -10.60 -12.87
CA GLN A 194 6.89 -9.77 -13.71
C GLN A 194 7.29 -10.48 -15.01
N LEU A 195 7.56 -11.79 -14.96
CA LEU A 195 7.88 -12.57 -16.14
C LEU A 195 6.68 -12.64 -17.12
N ARG A 196 5.47 -12.88 -16.61
CA ARG A 196 4.23 -12.86 -17.41
C ARG A 196 3.96 -11.48 -18.06
N GLU A 197 4.22 -10.39 -17.34
CA GLU A 197 4.09 -9.03 -17.87
C GLU A 197 5.10 -8.73 -18.99
N LEU A 198 6.31 -9.29 -18.91
CA LEU A 198 7.32 -9.17 -19.97
C LEU A 198 6.96 -9.99 -21.21
N GLU A 199 6.36 -11.17 -21.04
CA GLU A 199 5.92 -12.02 -22.17
C GLU A 199 4.72 -11.43 -22.93
N THR A 200 3.87 -10.66 -22.26
CA THR A 200 2.64 -10.08 -22.83
C THR A 200 2.84 -8.72 -23.49
N LYS A 201 3.98 -8.04 -23.26
CA LYS A 201 4.37 -6.85 -24.02
C LYS A 201 5.16 -7.27 -25.26
N PRO A 202 4.71 -6.96 -26.48
CA PRO A 202 5.47 -7.30 -27.68
C PRO A 202 6.84 -6.61 -27.62
N LEU A 203 7.92 -7.40 -27.70
CA LEU A 203 9.31 -6.92 -27.71
C LEU A 203 9.61 -5.93 -28.85
N PHE A 204 8.76 -5.92 -29.88
CA PHE A 204 8.77 -4.95 -30.95
C PHE A 204 7.35 -4.44 -31.21
N ARG A 205 7.12 -3.13 -31.08
CA ARG A 205 6.04 -2.46 -31.81
C ARG A 205 6.53 -2.24 -33.22
N ILE A 206 5.86 -2.86 -34.19
CA ILE A 206 6.01 -2.46 -35.59
C ILE A 206 5.04 -1.28 -35.75
N GLU A 207 5.59 -0.08 -35.93
CA GLU A 207 4.85 1.11 -36.36
C GLU A 207 4.59 1.08 -37.87
#